data_AF-A0AAT9PF79-F1
#
_entry.id   AF-A0AAT9PF79-F1
#
_cell.length_a   1.000
_cell.length_b   1.000
_cell.length_c   1.000
_cell.angle_alpha   90.00
_cell.angle_beta   90.00
_cell.angle_gamma   90.00
#
_symmetry.space_group_name_H-M   'P 1'
#
loop_
_entity.id
_entity.type
_entity.pdbx_description
1 polymer ?
#
loop_
_entity_poly.entity_id
_entity_poly.type
_entity_poly.pdbx_seq_one_letter_code
_entity_poly.pdbx_strand_id
1 'polypeptide(L)'
;MSTLFQLQAPMNTLKATVKELAPLWHAGDSLLLLAETSGYLPWLQVYINELNGDDESEYRIENIHALYVLADDLAHLNETARVNLDVSKVHVISDAQWVALTQEVDRVVTLNSLS
;
A
#
# COMPACT_ATOMS: atom_id res chain seq x y z
N MET A 1 16.08 -3.63 8.73
CA MET A 1 15.02 -3.03 9.55
C MET A 1 13.75 -3.12 8.73
N SER A 2 12.73 -3.85 9.16
CA SER A 2 11.50 -4.03 8.40
C SER A 2 10.50 -2.92 8.74
N THR A 3 10.09 -2.14 7.75
CA THR A 3 9.05 -1.12 7.92
C THR A 3 7.74 -1.59 7.29
N LEU A 4 6.65 -1.48 8.04
CA LEU A 4 5.28 -1.58 7.51
C LEU A 4 4.73 -0.19 7.25
N PHE A 5 4.54 0.15 5.97
CA PHE A 5 3.87 1.37 5.56
C PHE A 5 2.36 1.14 5.43
N GLN A 6 1.58 1.85 6.24
CA GLN A 6 0.12 1.86 6.21
C GLN A 6 -0.35 3.02 5.35
N LEU A 7 -0.95 2.74 4.20
CA LEU A 7 -1.43 3.74 3.26
C LEU A 7 -2.94 3.92 3.40
N GLN A 8 -3.36 5.15 3.67
CA GLN A 8 -4.75 5.57 3.61
C GLN A 8 -4.84 6.84 2.76
N ALA A 9 -5.17 6.66 1.49
CA ALA A 9 -5.24 7.72 0.51
C ALA A 9 -6.43 7.52 -0.44
N PRO A 10 -7.27 8.56 -0.65
CA PRO A 10 -8.25 8.55 -1.73
C PRO A 10 -7.55 8.60 -3.10
N MET A 11 -8.29 8.25 -4.17
CA MET A 11 -7.71 8.15 -5.52
C MET A 11 -7.01 9.43 -5.99
N ASN A 12 -7.57 10.60 -5.67
CA ASN A 12 -7.05 11.91 -6.08
C ASN A 12 -5.69 12.25 -5.46
N THR A 13 -5.37 11.72 -4.28
CA THR A 13 -4.10 11.97 -3.57
C THR A 13 -3.16 10.77 -3.59
N LEU A 14 -3.61 9.59 -4.02
CA LEU A 14 -2.82 8.35 -4.05
C LEU A 14 -1.45 8.52 -4.73
N LYS A 15 -1.40 9.18 -5.89
CA LYS A 15 -0.13 9.45 -6.61
C LYS A 15 0.83 10.32 -5.79
N ALA A 16 0.31 11.33 -5.10
CA ALA A 16 1.13 12.17 -4.23
C ALA A 16 1.64 11.38 -3.03
N THR A 17 0.79 10.54 -2.42
CA THR A 17 1.19 9.65 -1.32
C THR A 17 2.28 8.65 -1.73
N VAL A 18 2.24 8.11 -2.96
CA VAL A 18 3.34 7.26 -3.48
C VAL A 18 4.65 8.06 -3.59
N LYS A 19 4.60 9.32 -4.01
CA LYS A 19 5.79 10.18 -4.06
C LYS A 19 6.34 10.51 -2.67
N GLU A 20 5.48 10.69 -1.68
CA GLU A 20 5.87 10.88 -0.27
C GLU A 20 6.46 9.61 0.35
N LEU A 21 5.95 8.44 -0.04
CA LEU A 21 6.46 7.13 0.37
C LEU A 21 7.89 6.89 -0.15
N ALA A 22 8.16 7.25 -1.41
CA ALA A 22 9.41 6.95 -2.10
C ALA A 22 10.71 7.30 -1.33
N PRO A 23 10.89 8.51 -0.77
CA PRO A 23 12.10 8.85 -0.02
C PRO A 23 12.22 8.14 1.34
N LEU A 24 11.13 7.54 1.83
CA LEU A 24 11.12 6.79 3.09
C LEU A 24 11.37 5.29 2.86
N TRP A 25 11.26 4.83 1.62
CA TRP A 25 11.25 3.42 1.24
C TRP A 25 12.63 2.77 1.35
N HIS A 26 12.67 1.57 1.91
CA HIS A 26 13.81 0.67 1.84
C HIS A 26 13.40 -0.67 1.23
N ALA A 27 14.31 -1.27 0.45
CA ALA A 27 14.09 -2.58 -0.14
C ALA A 27 13.79 -3.63 0.95
N GLY A 28 12.71 -4.40 0.78
CA GLY A 28 12.22 -5.34 1.78
C GLY A 28 11.17 -4.78 2.74
N ASP A 29 10.80 -3.50 2.61
CA ASP A 29 9.64 -2.95 3.32
C ASP A 29 8.31 -3.52 2.78
N SER A 30 7.26 -3.40 3.59
CA SER A 30 5.93 -3.92 3.30
C SER A 30 4.88 -2.81 3.26
N LEU A 31 3.79 -3.05 2.54
CA LEU A 31 2.67 -2.11 2.41
C LEU A 31 1.39 -2.73 2.97
N LEU A 32 0.61 -1.94 3.70
CA LEU A 32 -0.76 -2.26 4.10
C LEU A 32 -1.69 -1.18 3.53
N LEU A 33 -2.64 -1.56 2.69
CA LEU A 33 -3.63 -0.64 2.15
C LEU A 33 -4.89 -0.68 3.03
N LEU A 34 -5.30 0.47 3.52
CA LEU A 34 -6.44 0.63 4.43
C LEU A 34 -7.64 1.24 3.71
N ALA A 35 -8.84 0.93 4.21
CA ALA A 35 -10.11 1.46 3.74
C ALA A 35 -10.26 1.35 2.21
N GLU A 36 -10.70 2.42 1.54
CA GLU A 36 -10.90 2.45 0.09
C GLU A 36 -9.61 2.31 -0.73
N THR A 37 -8.44 2.59 -0.14
CA THR A 37 -7.14 2.45 -0.81
C THR A 37 -6.88 1.01 -1.25
N SER A 38 -7.44 0.03 -0.53
CA SER A 38 -7.42 -1.38 -0.93
C SER A 38 -8.01 -1.62 -2.33
N GLY A 39 -9.05 -0.87 -2.71
CA GLY A 39 -9.68 -0.91 -4.04
C GLY A 39 -8.87 -0.23 -5.14
N TYR A 40 -7.81 0.50 -4.78
CA TYR A 40 -6.95 1.24 -5.71
C TYR A 40 -5.63 0.55 -5.98
N LEU A 41 -5.48 -0.72 -5.59
CA LEU A 41 -4.28 -1.51 -5.83
C LEU A 41 -3.76 -1.44 -7.28
N PRO A 42 -4.59 -1.56 -8.35
CA PRO A 42 -4.09 -1.46 -9.71
C PRO A 42 -3.43 -0.09 -9.99
N TRP A 43 -4.01 0.99 -9.45
CA TRP A 43 -3.49 2.34 -9.60
C TRP A 43 -2.23 2.57 -8.78
N LEU A 44 -2.15 2.01 -7.57
CA LEU A 44 -0.93 2.02 -6.77
C LEU A 44 0.25 1.41 -7.55
N GLN A 45 0.02 0.25 -8.20
CA GLN A 45 1.04 -0.41 -9.02
C GLN A 45 1.45 0.46 -10.22
N VAL A 46 0.49 1.09 -10.89
CA VAL A 46 0.78 2.02 -11.99
C VAL A 46 1.65 3.18 -11.50
N TYR A 47 1.32 3.82 -10.38
CA TYR A 47 2.10 4.95 -9.87
C TYR A 47 3.49 4.56 -9.37
N ILE A 48 3.65 3.38 -8.77
CA ILE A 48 4.96 2.84 -8.42
C ILE A 48 5.80 2.59 -9.68
N ASN A 49 5.19 2.02 -10.74
CA ASN A 49 5.89 1.78 -12.01
C ASN A 49 6.27 3.09 -12.71
N GLU A 50 5.37 4.08 -12.72
CA GLU A 50 5.66 5.42 -13.25
C GLU A 50 6.83 6.07 -12.51
N LEU A 51 6.84 6.02 -11.18
CA LEU A 51 7.94 6.54 -10.36
C LEU A 51 9.26 5.81 -10.66
N ASN A 52 9.23 4.48 -10.73
CA ASN A 52 10.43 3.67 -10.93
C ASN A 52 11.00 3.75 -12.35
N GLY A 53 10.18 4.13 -13.34
CA GLY A 53 10.55 4.32 -14.74
C GLY A 53 10.93 5.76 -15.09
N ASP A 54 10.87 6.69 -14.14
CA ASP A 54 11.37 8.05 -14.29
C ASP A 54 12.88 8.06 -14.01
N ASP A 55 13.68 8.18 -15.07
CA ASP A 55 15.15 8.20 -15.00
C ASP A 55 15.68 9.41 -14.22
N GLU A 56 14.87 10.45 -14.01
CA GLU A 56 15.22 11.63 -13.20
C GLU A 56 14.85 11.45 -11.71
N SER A 57 14.12 10.38 -11.34
CA SER A 57 13.76 10.13 -9.96
C SER A 57 14.95 9.58 -9.16
N GLU A 58 15.32 10.29 -8.09
CA GLU A 58 16.34 9.84 -7.12
C GLU A 58 15.85 8.66 -6.25
N TYR A 59 14.54 8.41 -6.22
CA TYR A 59 13.90 7.43 -5.34
C TYR A 59 13.14 6.37 -6.13
N ARG A 60 13.19 5.12 -5.63
CA ARG A 60 12.52 3.97 -6.25
C ARG A 60 11.88 3.09 -5.18
N ILE A 61 10.70 2.56 -5.48
CA ILE A 61 9.98 1.61 -4.64
C ILE A 61 10.15 0.22 -5.27
N GLU A 62 11.21 -0.48 -4.89
CA GLU A 62 11.55 -1.81 -5.38
C GLU A 62 11.57 -2.84 -4.25
N ASN A 63 11.49 -4.13 -4.62
CA ASN A 63 11.59 -5.26 -3.68
C ASN A 63 10.58 -5.16 -2.52
N ILE A 64 9.32 -4.85 -2.83
CA ILE A 64 8.21 -4.91 -1.87
C ILE A 64 8.15 -6.33 -1.32
N HIS A 65 8.36 -6.49 0.00
CA HIS A 65 8.37 -7.80 0.63
C HIS A 65 6.98 -8.44 0.60
N ALA A 66 5.97 -7.68 1.02
CA ALA A 66 4.59 -8.09 1.01
C ALA A 66 3.67 -6.89 0.88
N LEU A 67 2.51 -7.13 0.25
CA LEU A 67 1.42 -6.17 0.20
C LEU A 67 0.19 -6.77 0.86
N TYR A 68 -0.35 -6.06 1.83
CA TYR A 68 -1.43 -6.48 2.70
C TYR A 68 -2.67 -5.63 2.48
N VAL A 69 -3.83 -6.24 2.72
CA VAL A 69 -5.14 -5.56 2.75
C VAL A 69 -5.99 -6.18 3.86
N LEU A 70 -6.83 -5.39 4.52
CA LEU A 70 -7.75 -5.91 5.53
C LEU A 70 -8.95 -6.60 4.85
N ALA A 71 -9.30 -7.78 5.34
CA ALA A 71 -10.46 -8.53 4.84
C ALA A 71 -11.77 -7.72 4.96
N ASP A 72 -11.91 -6.98 6.06
CA ASP A 72 -13.09 -6.15 6.31
C ASP A 72 -13.16 -4.96 5.36
N ASP A 73 -12.03 -4.33 5.03
CA ASP A 73 -12.00 -3.24 4.04
C ASP A 73 -12.41 -3.73 2.66
N LEU A 74 -11.92 -4.90 2.24
CA LEU A 74 -12.31 -5.52 0.98
C LEU A 74 -13.82 -5.81 0.91
N ALA A 75 -14.44 -6.20 2.03
CA ALA A 75 -15.87 -6.47 2.09
C ALA A 75 -16.71 -5.19 1.91
N HIS A 76 -16.17 -4.03 2.30
CA HIS A 76 -16.82 -2.73 2.15
C HIS A 76 -16.60 -2.06 0.78
N LEU A 77 -15.74 -2.62 -0.08
CA LEU A 77 -15.55 -2.12 -1.44
C LEU A 77 -16.81 -2.27 -2.29
N ASN A 78 -17.06 -1.29 -3.16
CA ASN A 78 -18.14 -1.37 -4.13
C ASN A 78 -17.91 -2.52 -5.14
N GLU A 79 -19.00 -3.01 -5.75
CA GLU A 79 -18.97 -4.18 -6.64
C GLU A 79 -18.00 -4.00 -7.82
N THR A 80 -17.96 -2.81 -8.42
CA THR A 80 -17.06 -2.50 -9.53
C THR A 80 -15.58 -2.58 -9.13
N ALA A 81 -15.22 -2.06 -7.95
CA ALA A 81 -13.85 -2.13 -7.44
C ALA A 81 -13.46 -3.57 -7.12
N ARG A 82 -14.36 -4.35 -6.52
CA ARG A 82 -14.12 -5.75 -6.17
C ARG A 82 -13.87 -6.64 -7.39
N VAL A 83 -14.65 -6.49 -8.46
CA VAL A 83 -14.51 -7.32 -9.68
C VAL A 83 -13.19 -7.07 -10.40
N ASN A 84 -12.68 -5.84 -10.35
CA ASN A 84 -11.44 -5.46 -11.01
C ASN A 84 -10.19 -5.66 -10.12
N LEU A 85 -10.37 -6.07 -8.86
CA LEU A 85 -9.28 -6.24 -7.91
C LEU A 85 -8.69 -7.64 -8.01
N ASP A 86 -7.45 -7.73 -8.53
CA ASP A 86 -6.67 -8.96 -8.47
C ASP A 86 -6.02 -9.10 -7.08
N VAL A 87 -6.73 -9.77 -6.17
CA VAL A 87 -6.23 -10.05 -4.82
C VAL A 87 -5.23 -11.21 -4.76
N SER A 88 -4.92 -11.89 -5.87
CA SER A 88 -3.96 -13.00 -5.86
C SER A 88 -2.53 -12.56 -5.51
N LYS A 89 -2.24 -11.26 -5.68
CA LYS A 89 -0.94 -10.64 -5.44
C LYS A 89 -0.84 -9.96 -4.06
N VAL A 90 -1.86 -10.11 -3.21
CA VAL A 90 -1.91 -9.47 -1.89
C VAL A 90 -2.25 -10.47 -0.81
N HIS A 91 -1.74 -10.22 0.38
CA HIS A 91 -2.09 -10.95 1.58
C HIS A 91 -3.32 -10.31 2.21
N VAL A 92 -4.47 -10.98 2.09
CA VAL A 92 -5.68 -10.60 2.80
C VAL A 92 -5.55 -11.05 4.26
N ILE A 93 -5.61 -10.10 5.19
CA ILE A 93 -5.44 -10.35 6.62
C ILE A 93 -6.63 -9.85 7.43
N SER A 94 -6.92 -10.47 8.57
CA SER A 94 -7.89 -9.95 9.55
C SER A 94 -7.26 -8.89 10.44
N ASP A 95 -8.09 -8.16 11.20
CA ASP A 95 -7.59 -7.18 12.19
C ASP A 95 -6.65 -7.82 13.23
N ALA A 96 -6.95 -9.04 13.67
CA ALA A 96 -6.10 -9.76 14.62
C ALA A 96 -4.72 -10.07 14.02
N GLN A 97 -4.68 -10.45 12.73
CA GLN A 97 -3.43 -10.69 12.00
C GLN A 97 -2.67 -9.38 11.74
N TRP A 98 -3.38 -8.29 11.46
CA TRP A 98 -2.77 -6.96 11.35
C TRP A 98 -2.12 -6.52 12.66
N VAL A 99 -2.81 -6.69 13.79
CA VAL A 99 -2.24 -6.39 15.12
C VAL A 99 -1.01 -7.24 15.42
N ALA A 100 -0.99 -8.51 15.04
CA ALA A 100 0.19 -9.34 15.18
C ALA A 100 1.35 -8.84 14.29
N LEU A 101 1.06 -8.51 13.03
CA LEU A 101 2.04 -8.00 12.07
C LEU A 101 2.73 -6.72 12.55
N THR A 102 1.98 -5.78 13.15
CA THR A 102 2.58 -4.53 13.66
C THR A 102 3.53 -4.75 14.85
N GLN A 103 3.45 -5.90 15.52
CA GLN A 103 4.36 -6.29 16.61
C GLN A 103 5.60 -7.02 16.10
N GLU A 104 5.57 -7.59 14.89
CA GLU A 104 6.68 -8.34 14.30
C GLU A 104 7.66 -7.45 13.49
N VAL A 105 7.20 -6.27 13.05
CA VAL A 105 8.03 -5.33 12.29
C VAL A 105 8.77 -4.35 13.20
N ASP A 106 9.93 -3.88 12.75
CA ASP A 106 10.74 -2.93 13.53
C ASP A 106 10.10 -1.54 13.60
N ARG A 107 9.31 -1.18 12.59
CA ARG A 107 8.69 0.15 12.48
C ARG A 107 7.37 0.10 11.72
N VAL A 108 6.41 0.89 12.18
CA VAL A 108 5.16 1.17 11.47
C VAL A 108 5.13 2.66 11.10
N VAL A 109 4.80 2.96 9.84
CA VAL A 109 4.63 4.34 9.35
C VAL A 109 3.27 4.45 8.69
N THR A 110 2.47 5.42 9.11
CA THR A 110 1.16 5.68 8.50
C THR A 110 1.23 6.92 7.62
N LEU A 111 0.91 6.76 6.33
CA LEU A 111 0.75 7.86 5.40
C LEU A 111 -0.75 8.04 5.12
N ASN A 112 -1.30 9.15 5.64
CA ASN A 112 -2.71 9.47 5.55
C ASN A 112 -2.88 10.79 4.80
N SER A 113 -3.61 10.76 3.68
CA SER A 113 -3.85 11.92 2.81
C SER A 113 -5.33 12.26 2.63
N LEU A 114 -6.14 12.02 3.67
CA LEU A 114 -7.58 12.34 3.73
C LEU A 114 -7.91 13.84 3.90
N SER A 115 -6.92 14.73 3.77
CA SER A 115 -7.04 16.18 3.98
C SER A 115 -7.80 16.90 2.86
#